data_AF-X1K2R3-F1
#
_entry.id   AF-X1K2R3-F1
#
_cell.length_a   1.000
_cell.length_b   1.000
_cell.length_c   1.000
_cell.angle_alpha   90.00
_cell.angle_beta   90.00
_cell.angle_gamma   90.00
#
_symmetry.space_group_name_H-M   'P 1'
#
loop_
_entity.id
_entity.type
_entity.pdbx_description
1 polymer ?
#
loop_
_entity_poly.entity_id
_entity_poly.type
_entity_poly.pdbx_seq_one_letter_code
_entity_poly.pdbx_strand_id
1 'polypeptide(L)' 'GNMVLKLLSPTDSVKDRLAAYYHWNDKHSLDQAISICRDNSIDLKEVERWSKNEGMENKFEIFKRHLKRIKNIW' A
#
# COMPACT_ATOMS: atom_id res chain seq x y z
N GLY A 1 -8.90 -28.22 -18.01
CA GLY A 1 -8.82 -26.75 -18.09
C GLY A 1 -7.72 -26.28 -17.18
N ASN A 2 -6.77 -25.50 -17.68
CA ASN A 2 -5.68 -24.98 -16.85
C ASN A 2 -6.17 -23.74 -16.11
N MET A 3 -6.29 -23.82 -14.78
CA MET A 3 -6.48 -22.65 -13.93
C MET A 3 -5.12 -22.00 -13.68
N VAL A 4 -5.00 -20.71 -13.99
CA VAL A 4 -3.81 -19.90 -13.67
C VAL A 4 -4.13 -19.07 -12.43
N LEU A 5 -3.47 -19.39 -11.31
CA LEU A 5 -3.51 -18.56 -10.11
C LEU A 5 -2.46 -17.46 -10.25
N LYS A 6 -2.88 -16.22 -10.50
CA LYS A 6 -1.99 -15.06 -10.47
C LYS A 6 -1.88 -14.58 -9.02
N LEU A 7 -0.74 -14.81 -8.38
CA LEU A 7 -0.45 -14.19 -7.10
C LEU A 7 -0.24 -12.69 -7.34
N LEU A 8 -0.95 -11.83 -6.59
CA LEU A 8 -0.65 -10.41 -6.57
C LEU A 8 0.75 -10.21 -6.00
N SER A 9 1.53 -9.31 -6.60
CA SER A 9 2.79 -8.92 -5.98
C SER A 9 2.50 -8.26 -4.63
N PRO A 10 3.45 -8.28 -3.68
CA PRO A 10 3.32 -7.53 -2.44
C PRO A 10 3.01 -6.05 -2.68
N THR A 11 3.62 -5.44 -3.69
CA THR A 11 3.36 -4.04 -4.10
C THR A 11 1.91 -3.85 -4.56
N ASP A 12 1.38 -4.74 -5.38
CA ASP A 12 -0.02 -4.64 -5.84
C ASP A 12 -1.01 -4.90 -4.69
N SER A 13 -0.66 -5.78 -3.76
CA SER A 13 -1.44 -6.01 -2.54
C SER A 13 -1.50 -4.76 -1.66
N VAL A 14 -0.40 -3.99 -1.58
CA VAL A 14 -0.37 -2.70 -0.88
C VAL A 14 -1.25 -1.68 -1.61
N LYS A 15 -1.18 -1.61 -2.95
CA LYS A 15 -2.04 -0.72 -3.74
C LYS A 15 -3.52 -1.03 -3.55
N ASP A 16 -3.91 -2.31 -3.55
CA ASP A 16 -5.29 -2.75 -3.27
C ASP A 16 -5.80 -2.27 -1.90
N ARG A 17 -5.00 -2.51 -0.85
CA ARG A 17 -5.32 -2.05 0.51
C ARG A 17 -5.36 -0.53 0.62
N LEU A 18 -4.46 0.17 -0.06
CA LEU A 18 -4.49 1.62 -0.09
C LEU A 18 -5.69 2.17 -0.88
N ALA A 19 -6.14 1.51 -1.95
CA ALA A 19 -7.34 1.91 -2.68
C ALA A 19 -8.58 1.90 -1.77
N ALA A 20 -8.74 0.85 -0.95
CA ALA A 20 -9.82 0.79 0.03
C ALA A 20 -9.76 1.94 1.05
N TYR A 21 -8.57 2.26 1.56
CA TYR A 21 -8.37 3.43 2.42
C TYR A 21 -8.62 4.76 1.68
N TYR A 22 -8.22 4.86 0.42
CA TYR A 22 -8.34 6.06 -0.40
C TYR A 22 -9.78 6.40 -0.73
N HIS A 23 -10.62 5.41 -1.02
CA HIS A 23 -12.02 5.67 -1.39
C HIS A 23 -12.99 5.59 -0.21
N TRP A 24 -12.74 4.71 0.77
CA TRP A 24 -13.67 4.48 1.88
C TRP A 24 -13.15 4.93 3.24
N ASN A 25 -11.95 5.50 3.29
CA ASN A 25 -11.29 5.89 4.55
C ASN A 25 -11.16 4.71 5.54
N ASP A 26 -11.09 3.49 5.01
CA ASP A 26 -10.99 2.27 5.80
C ASP A 26 -9.61 2.17 6.47
N LYS A 27 -9.61 2.40 7.78
CA LYS A 27 -8.39 2.36 8.60
C LYS A 27 -7.83 0.94 8.73
N HIS A 28 -8.67 -0.09 8.69
CA HIS A 28 -8.19 -1.47 8.76
C HIS A 28 -7.37 -1.82 7.53
N SER A 29 -7.79 -1.35 6.35
CA SER A 29 -7.01 -1.53 5.12
C SER A 29 -5.67 -0.78 5.16
N LEU A 30 -5.62 0.40 5.79
CA LEU A 30 -4.35 1.10 6.04
C LEU A 30 -3.39 0.26 6.91
N ASP A 31 -3.88 -0.28 8.03
CA ASP A 31 -3.08 -1.11 8.93
C ASP A 31 -2.58 -2.39 8.24
N GLN A 32 -3.41 -3.01 7.39
CA GLN A 32 -3.00 -4.15 6.58
C GLN A 32 -1.92 -3.78 5.55
N ALA A 33 -2.06 -2.65 4.85
CA ALA A 33 -1.04 -2.18 3.91
C ALA A 33 0.32 -2.00 4.61
N ILE A 34 0.31 -1.44 5.82
CA ILE A 34 1.49 -1.28 6.66
C ILE A 34 2.08 -2.64 7.06
N SER A 35 1.26 -3.60 7.48
CA SER A 35 1.73 -4.95 7.82
C SER A 35 2.38 -5.65 6.64
N ILE A 36 1.79 -5.53 5.44
CA ILE A 36 2.38 -6.11 4.22
C ILE A 36 3.76 -5.47 3.94
N CYS A 37 3.88 -4.15 4.10
CA CYS A 37 5.16 -3.44 3.96
C CYS A 37 6.20 -3.79 5.02
N ARG A 38 5.75 -4.24 6.20
CA ARG A 38 6.65 -4.71 7.26
C ARG A 38 7.33 -6.01 6.85
N ASP A 39 6.55 -6.96 6.35
CA ASP A 39 6.97 -8.35 6.14
C ASP A 39 7.51 -8.63 4.73
N ASN A 40 7.30 -7.71 3.78
CA ASN A 40 7.70 -7.87 2.38
C ASN A 40 8.56 -6.70 1.87
N SER A 41 9.34 -6.97 0.82
CA SER A 41 10.00 -5.92 0.05
C SER A 41 8.99 -5.28 -0.90
N ILE A 42 8.71 -3.99 -0.71
CA ILE A 42 7.72 -3.22 -1.46
C ILE A 42 8.43 -2.14 -2.26
N ASP A 43 8.03 -1.95 -3.51
CA ASP A 43 8.45 -0.77 -4.28
C ASP A 43 7.62 0.45 -3.85
N LEU A 44 8.07 1.11 -2.78
CA LEU A 44 7.40 2.29 -2.25
C LEU A 44 7.44 3.49 -3.21
N LYS A 45 8.41 3.54 -4.14
CA LYS A 45 8.46 4.61 -5.15
C LYS A 45 7.33 4.44 -6.14
N GLU A 46 7.06 3.21 -6.55
CA GLU A 46 5.94 2.88 -7.42
C GLU A 46 4.59 3.07 -6.73
N VAL A 47 4.48 2.74 -5.43
CA VAL A 47 3.28 3.08 -4.65
C VAL A 47 3.07 4.60 -4.58
N GLU A 48 4.12 5.38 -4.28
CA GLU A 48 4.04 6.85 -4.25
C GLU A 48 3.58 7.44 -5.59
N ARG A 49 4.18 6.98 -6.69
CA ARG A 49 3.81 7.40 -8.05
C ARG A 49 2.36 7.06 -8.36
N TRP A 50 1.93 5.84 -8.04
CA TRP A 50 0.55 5.41 -8.26
C TRP A 50 -0.43 6.26 -7.43
N SER A 51 -0.16 6.48 -6.14
CA SER A 51 -1.03 7.29 -5.28
C SER A 51 -1.17 8.73 -5.74
N LYS A 52 -0.11 9.31 -6.33
CA LYS A 52 -0.16 10.65 -6.95
C LYS A 52 -1.05 10.65 -8.20
N ASN A 53 -0.95 9.62 -9.04
CA ASN A 53 -1.83 9.48 -10.22
C ASN A 53 -3.31 9.30 -9.85
N GLU A 54 -3.60 8.65 -8.71
CA GLU A 54 -4.96 8.52 -8.16
C GLU A 54 -5.48 9.83 -7.51
N GLY A 55 -4.65 10.87 -7.40
CA GLY A 55 -5.01 12.12 -6.71
C GLY A 55 -5.08 11.98 -5.18
N MET A 56 -4.46 10.94 -4.61
CA MET A 56 -4.56 10.56 -3.21
C MET A 56 -3.29 10.86 -2.40
N GLU A 57 -2.47 11.81 -2.87
CA GLU A 57 -1.18 12.18 -2.27
C GLU A 57 -1.30 12.50 -0.77
N ASN A 58 -2.33 13.22 -0.34
CA ASN A 58 -2.57 13.54 1.08
C ASN A 58 -2.72 12.28 1.95
N LYS A 59 -3.44 11.26 1.43
CA LYS A 59 -3.64 9.99 2.14
C LYS A 59 -2.40 9.11 2.08
N PHE A 60 -1.66 9.17 0.98
CA PHE A 60 -0.34 8.54 0.89
C PHE A 60 0.64 9.10 1.93
N GLU A 61 0.67 10.40 2.15
CA GLU A 61 1.54 11.02 3.17
C GLU A 61 1.17 10.60 4.61
N ILE A 62 -0.09 10.26 4.88
CA ILE A 62 -0.49 9.66 6.16
C ILE A 62 0.10 8.25 6.28
N PHE A 63 -0.05 7.43 5.25
CA PHE A 63 0.53 6.09 5.18
C PHE A 63 2.05 6.11 5.34
N LYS A 64 2.75 6.99 4.61
CA LYS A 64 4.20 7.18 4.69
C LYS A 64 4.67 7.55 6.09
N ARG A 65 3.95 8.44 6.77
CA ARG A 65 4.22 8.79 8.18
C ARG A 65 4.07 7.58 9.12
N HIS A 66 3.04 6.76 8.92
CA HIS A 66 2.86 5.55 9.73
C HIS A 66 3.99 4.54 9.49
N LEU A 67 4.38 4.32 8.24
CA LEU A 67 5.51 3.44 7.90
C LEU A 67 6.82 3.91 8.54
N LYS A 68 7.15 5.21 8.46
CA LYS A 68 8.36 5.77 9.08
C LYS A 68 8.43 5.49 10.58
N ARG A 69 7.31 5.65 11.29
CA ARG A 69 7.22 5.41 12.74
C ARG A 69 7.50 3.94 13.11
N ILE A 70 7.13 2.99 12.25
CA ILE A 70 7.21 1.56 12.55
C ILE A 70 8.55 0.97 12.14
N LYS A 71 9.16 1.48 11.07
CA LYS A 71 10.36 0.85 10.48
C LYS A 71 11.67 1.61 10.70
N ASN A 72 11.70 2.91 11.02
CA ASN A 72 12.94 3.71 10.88
C ASN A 72 13.64 3.49 9.52
N ILE A 73 12.90 3.07 8.48
CA ILE A 73 13.40 2.84 7.13
C ILE A 73 12.77 3.94 6.28
N TRP A 74 13.49 5.05 6.20
CA TRP A 74 13.50 6.08 5.15
C TRP A 74 14.59 7.08 5.52
#